data_AF-A0A7D5MFC7-F1
#
_entry.id   AF-A0A7D5MFC7-F1
#
_cell.length_a   1.000
_cell.length_b   1.000
_cell.length_c   1.000
_cell.angle_alpha   90.00
_cell.angle_beta   90.00
_cell.angle_gamma   90.00
#
_symmetry.space_group_name_H-M   'P 1'
#
loop_
_entity.id
_entity.type
_entity.pdbx_description
1 polymer ?
#
loop_
_entity_poly.entity_id
_entity_poly.type
_entity_poly.pdbx_seq_one_letter_code
_entity_poly.pdbx_strand_id
1 'polypeptide(L)'
;MKALNISFDSILPEDILNYDGDLVLTTRKEAPLECEKPMLHEDILEEHPTVIRGLMIQKLSMGYEQDLIIGIDPGQIIGLSVFYYGREIESSFNSSVEELVLHIIKILGGLRARRKIIKIGNGNMNIAKEIVNMLNLKFCSSFELEFVDEHKTSLKIKNFNQRGKRDMLSAKYISQREGFRYSILPLSITG
;
A
#
# COMPACT_ATOMS: atom_id res chain seq x y z
N MET A 1 13.31 4.22 -11.61
CA MET A 1 13.11 2.76 -11.82
C MET A 1 14.09 1.88 -11.03
N LYS A 2 15.42 2.05 -11.16
CA LYS A 2 16.41 1.26 -10.38
C LYS A 2 16.17 1.30 -8.85
N ALA A 3 15.89 2.49 -8.30
CA ALA A 3 15.57 2.65 -6.87
C ALA A 3 14.27 1.94 -6.44
N LEU A 4 13.35 1.67 -7.38
CA LEU A 4 12.13 0.92 -7.12
C LEU A 4 12.34 -0.59 -7.27
N ASN A 5 13.52 -1.05 -7.71
CA ASN A 5 13.85 -2.43 -8.03
C ASN A 5 12.84 -3.06 -9.01
N ILE A 6 12.50 -2.32 -10.07
CA ILE A 6 11.62 -2.76 -11.16
C ILE A 6 12.45 -2.87 -12.44
N SER A 7 12.25 -3.94 -13.21
CA SER A 7 12.83 -4.10 -14.54
C SER A 7 12.26 -3.09 -15.52
N PHE A 8 13.10 -2.47 -16.33
CA PHE A 8 12.68 -1.48 -17.31
C PHE A 8 13.63 -1.50 -18.50
N ASP A 9 13.09 -1.14 -19.67
CA ASP A 9 13.87 -0.83 -20.86
C ASP A 9 14.00 0.68 -21.01
N SER A 10 15.16 1.12 -21.47
CA SER A 10 15.38 2.52 -21.86
C SER A 10 15.23 2.63 -23.38
N ILE A 11 14.27 3.45 -23.81
CA ILE A 11 13.97 3.69 -25.23
C ILE A 11 14.04 5.19 -25.55
N LEU A 12 14.14 5.54 -26.83
CA LEU A 12 14.05 6.93 -27.27
C LEU A 12 12.58 7.37 -27.35
N PRO A 13 12.28 8.68 -27.23
CA PRO A 13 10.92 9.20 -27.37
C PRO A 13 10.26 8.82 -28.69
N GLU A 14 11.00 8.82 -29.81
CA GLU A 14 10.48 8.41 -31.12
C GLU A 14 10.04 6.93 -31.17
N ASP A 15 10.55 6.08 -30.29
CA ASP A 15 10.26 4.65 -30.26
C ASP A 15 9.01 4.31 -29.43
N ILE A 16 8.45 5.26 -28.66
CA ILE A 16 7.33 5.04 -27.72
C ILE A 16 6.12 4.38 -28.40
N LEU A 17 5.77 4.85 -29.60
CA LEU A 17 4.59 4.36 -30.33
C LEU A 17 4.75 2.89 -30.75
N ASN A 18 5.98 2.47 -31.07
CA ASN A 18 6.29 1.12 -31.56
C ASN A 18 6.81 0.17 -30.46
N TYR A 19 7.06 0.68 -29.26
CA TYR A 19 7.52 -0.13 -28.13
C TYR A 19 6.49 -1.21 -27.75
N ASP A 20 6.91 -2.39 -27.30
CA ASP A 20 5.99 -3.51 -26.97
C ASP A 20 5.71 -3.66 -25.46
N GLY A 21 6.17 -2.71 -24.63
CA GLY A 21 5.94 -2.77 -23.19
C GLY A 21 4.55 -2.29 -22.75
N ASP A 22 4.14 -2.72 -21.56
CA ASP A 22 2.80 -2.48 -21.02
C ASP A 22 2.55 -1.05 -20.49
N LEU A 23 3.62 -0.34 -20.11
CA LEU A 23 3.55 0.97 -19.46
C LEU A 23 4.76 1.82 -19.84
N VAL A 24 4.52 3.08 -20.15
CA VAL A 24 5.58 4.06 -20.45
C VAL A 24 5.67 5.09 -19.33
N LEU A 25 6.89 5.33 -18.84
CA LEU A 25 7.22 6.48 -18.00
C LEU A 25 8.08 7.43 -18.83
N THR A 26 7.61 8.64 -19.06
CA THR A 26 8.31 9.64 -19.89
C THR A 26 8.08 11.04 -19.36
N THR A 27 8.77 12.04 -19.88
CA THR A 27 8.46 13.43 -19.52
C THR A 27 7.19 13.92 -20.22
N ARG A 28 6.48 14.89 -19.64
CA ARG A 28 5.33 15.52 -20.31
C ARG A 28 5.70 16.15 -21.66
N LYS A 29 6.95 16.58 -21.82
CA LYS A 29 7.47 17.19 -23.06
C LYS A 29 7.75 16.16 -24.15
N GLU A 30 8.18 14.96 -23.77
CA GLU A 30 8.53 13.87 -24.69
C GLU A 30 7.35 12.94 -24.98
N ALA A 31 6.27 13.05 -24.21
CA ALA A 31 5.07 12.26 -24.42
C ALA A 31 4.43 12.57 -25.79
N PRO A 32 4.12 11.56 -26.62
CA PRO A 32 3.34 11.77 -27.82
C PRO A 32 1.94 12.28 -27.50
N LEU A 33 1.36 13.05 -28.43
CA LEU A 33 0.00 13.60 -28.30
C LEU A 33 -1.06 12.50 -28.20
N GLU A 34 -0.87 11.42 -28.95
CA GLU A 34 -1.76 10.25 -28.96
C GLU A 34 -0.94 8.99 -28.73
N CYS A 35 -1.35 8.21 -27.74
CA CYS A 35 -0.74 6.91 -27.41
C CYS A 35 -1.81 6.02 -26.79
N GLU A 36 -1.97 4.83 -27.34
CA GLU A 36 -2.90 3.83 -26.78
C GLU A 36 -2.38 3.23 -25.47
N LYS A 37 -1.05 3.24 -25.28
CA LYS A 37 -0.43 2.64 -24.10
C LYS A 37 -0.67 3.50 -22.87
N PRO A 38 -0.88 2.88 -21.69
CA PRO A 38 -0.87 3.60 -20.44
C PRO A 38 0.46 4.35 -20.26
N MET A 39 0.33 5.63 -19.88
CA MET A 39 1.48 6.50 -19.64
C MET A 39 1.45 7.09 -18.24
N LEU A 40 2.65 7.21 -17.69
CA LEU A 40 2.97 7.97 -16.49
C LEU A 40 4.02 9.03 -16.83
N HIS A 41 4.05 10.07 -16.01
CA HIS A 41 4.92 11.22 -16.19
C HIS A 41 5.91 11.37 -15.04
N GLU A 42 6.95 12.17 -15.26
CA GLU A 42 8.05 12.38 -14.33
C GLU A 42 7.61 12.90 -12.97
N ASP A 43 6.46 13.60 -12.88
CA ASP A 43 5.92 14.14 -11.63
C ASP A 43 5.63 13.07 -10.58
N ILE A 44 5.37 11.83 -10.98
CA ILE A 44 5.15 10.76 -9.99
C ILE A 44 6.43 10.40 -9.23
N LEU A 45 7.62 10.77 -9.74
CA LEU A 45 8.89 10.37 -9.12
C LEU A 45 9.16 11.11 -7.79
N GLU A 46 8.38 12.15 -7.48
CA GLU A 46 8.38 12.83 -6.20
C GLU A 46 7.61 12.06 -5.10
N GLU A 47 6.79 11.10 -5.50
CA GLU A 47 5.96 10.30 -4.60
C GLU A 47 6.74 9.21 -3.88
N HIS A 48 6.14 8.66 -2.80
CA HIS A 48 6.71 7.51 -2.12
C HIS A 48 6.77 6.28 -3.05
N PRO A 49 7.83 5.44 -3.01
CA PRO A 49 7.95 4.23 -3.84
C PRO A 49 6.70 3.33 -3.90
N THR A 50 6.01 3.17 -2.77
CA THR A 50 4.75 2.40 -2.68
C THR A 50 3.62 3.06 -3.47
N VAL A 51 3.52 4.40 -3.39
CA VAL A 51 2.54 5.18 -4.17
C VAL A 51 2.85 5.06 -5.66
N ILE A 52 4.12 5.18 -6.06
CA ILE A 52 4.54 5.01 -7.46
C ILE A 52 4.12 3.63 -7.98
N ARG A 53 4.39 2.55 -7.23
CA ARG A 53 3.96 1.19 -7.59
C ARG A 53 2.43 1.09 -7.71
N GLY A 54 1.69 1.71 -6.80
CA GLY A 54 0.23 1.77 -6.87
C GLY A 54 -0.27 2.49 -8.13
N LEU A 55 0.32 3.63 -8.48
CA LEU A 55 -0.02 4.39 -9.69
C LEU A 55 0.28 3.60 -10.97
N MET A 56 1.38 2.84 -11.01
CA MET A 56 1.69 1.92 -12.11
C MET A 56 0.60 0.86 -12.28
N ILE A 57 0.20 0.18 -11.19
CA ILE A 57 -0.84 -0.84 -11.26
C ILE A 57 -2.19 -0.25 -11.66
N GLN A 58 -2.53 0.93 -11.14
CA GLN A 58 -3.76 1.63 -11.51
C GLN A 58 -3.82 1.94 -13.01
N LYS A 59 -2.71 2.42 -13.59
CA LYS A 59 -2.62 2.68 -15.03
C LYS A 59 -2.76 1.41 -15.87
N LEU A 60 -2.14 0.31 -15.42
CA LEU A 60 -2.22 -0.99 -16.08
C LEU A 60 -3.61 -1.65 -15.96
N SER A 61 -4.39 -1.32 -14.93
CA SER A 61 -5.67 -1.97 -14.63
C SER A 61 -6.90 -1.28 -15.26
N MET A 62 -6.69 -0.31 -16.16
CA MET A 62 -7.73 0.32 -17.00
C MET A 62 -8.96 0.91 -16.27
N GLY A 63 -8.85 1.23 -14.96
CA GLY A 63 -9.62 2.34 -14.38
C GLY A 63 -10.85 2.04 -13.51
N TYR A 64 -11.15 0.80 -13.12
CA TYR A 64 -12.15 0.59 -12.05
C TYR A 64 -11.51 0.82 -10.69
N GLU A 65 -12.02 1.78 -9.91
CA GLU A 65 -11.55 2.00 -8.54
C GLU A 65 -11.77 0.73 -7.71
N GLN A 66 -10.65 0.12 -7.29
CA GLN A 66 -10.61 -1.02 -6.40
C GLN A 66 -10.36 -0.56 -4.97
N ASP A 67 -10.52 -1.50 -4.04
CA ASP A 67 -10.21 -1.27 -2.63
C ASP A 67 -8.67 -1.19 -2.44
N LEU A 68 -8.24 -0.25 -1.61
CA LEU A 68 -6.91 -0.20 -1.03
C LEU A 68 -6.98 -0.87 0.34
N ILE A 69 -6.21 -1.93 0.54
CA ILE A 69 -6.20 -2.71 1.77
C ILE A 69 -4.80 -2.67 2.38
N ILE A 70 -4.71 -2.23 3.63
CA ILE A 70 -3.45 -2.16 4.39
C ILE A 70 -3.57 -3.13 5.56
N GLY A 71 -2.78 -4.20 5.57
CA GLY A 71 -2.66 -5.14 6.68
C GLY A 71 -1.52 -4.78 7.61
N ILE A 72 -1.78 -4.83 8.93
CA ILE A 72 -0.82 -4.49 9.97
C ILE A 72 -0.78 -5.62 11.01
N ASP A 73 0.42 -6.15 11.25
CA ASP A 73 0.70 -7.10 12.34
C ASP A 73 1.35 -6.36 13.51
N PRO A 74 0.60 -6.01 14.58
CA PRO A 74 1.14 -5.23 15.68
C PRO A 74 2.04 -6.10 16.58
N GLY A 75 3.33 -5.80 16.59
CA GLY A 75 4.35 -6.46 17.40
C GLY A 75 5.51 -5.53 17.75
N GLN A 76 6.58 -6.07 18.35
CA GLN A 76 7.83 -5.31 18.57
C GLN A 76 8.43 -4.79 17.26
N ILE A 77 8.32 -5.59 16.21
CA ILE A 77 8.53 -5.19 14.83
C ILE A 77 7.15 -5.23 14.19
N ILE A 78 6.71 -4.11 13.62
CA ILE A 78 5.36 -3.99 13.07
C ILE A 78 5.41 -4.41 11.60
N GLY A 79 4.71 -5.49 11.27
CA GLY A 79 4.58 -5.95 9.89
C GLY A 79 3.58 -5.09 9.12
N LEU A 80 3.91 -4.73 7.88
CA LEU A 80 3.05 -3.98 6.96
C LEU A 80 2.91 -4.73 5.63
N SER A 81 1.68 -4.86 5.14
CA SER A 81 1.40 -5.34 3.79
C SER A 81 0.34 -4.46 3.14
N VAL A 82 0.57 -4.05 1.89
CA VAL A 82 -0.29 -3.10 1.18
C VAL A 82 -0.75 -3.77 -0.11
N PHE A 83 -2.07 -3.88 -0.26
CA PHE A 83 -2.74 -4.43 -1.43
C PHE A 83 -3.53 -3.36 -2.15
N TYR A 84 -3.38 -3.33 -3.46
CA TYR A 84 -4.10 -2.40 -4.34
C TYR A 84 -4.39 -3.09 -5.67
N TYR A 85 -5.60 -2.93 -6.19
CA TYR A 85 -6.10 -3.70 -7.34
C TYR A 85 -5.87 -5.23 -7.19
N GLY A 86 -6.05 -5.74 -5.97
CA GLY A 86 -5.86 -7.17 -5.65
C GLY A 86 -4.42 -7.67 -5.68
N ARG A 87 -3.43 -6.78 -5.87
CA ARG A 87 -1.99 -7.11 -5.91
C ARG A 87 -1.27 -6.51 -4.73
N GLU A 88 -0.31 -7.25 -4.16
CA GLU A 88 0.56 -6.75 -3.11
C GLU A 88 1.59 -5.79 -3.72
N ILE A 89 1.54 -4.51 -3.34
CA ILE A 89 2.44 -3.46 -3.84
C ILE A 89 3.60 -3.21 -2.89
N GLU A 90 3.41 -3.51 -1.61
CA GLU A 90 4.43 -3.41 -0.59
C GLU A 90 4.26 -4.50 0.45
N SER A 91 5.40 -4.95 0.96
CA SER A 91 5.52 -5.85 2.09
C SER A 91 6.78 -5.46 2.88
N SER A 92 6.64 -4.92 4.08
CA SER A 92 7.74 -4.29 4.82
C SER A 92 7.58 -4.38 6.35
N PHE A 93 8.55 -3.82 7.08
CA PHE A 93 8.54 -3.74 8.54
C PHE A 93 8.83 -2.32 8.99
N ASN A 94 8.26 -1.96 10.13
CA ASN A 94 8.53 -0.69 10.79
C ASN A 94 8.92 -0.95 12.25
N SER A 95 9.95 -0.26 12.71
CA SER A 95 10.42 -0.32 14.11
C SER A 95 9.63 0.61 15.04
N SER A 96 8.87 1.56 14.49
CA SER A 96 8.10 2.52 15.26
C SER A 96 6.68 2.69 14.72
N VAL A 97 5.75 2.98 15.63
CA VAL A 97 4.36 3.33 15.28
C VAL A 97 4.33 4.63 14.48
N GLU A 98 5.18 5.61 14.84
CA GLU A 98 5.19 6.90 14.17
C GLU A 98 5.62 6.81 12.70
N GLU A 99 6.72 6.11 12.39
CA GLU A 99 7.17 5.92 11.01
C GLU A 99 6.11 5.19 10.19
N LEU A 100 5.51 4.14 10.76
CA LEU A 100 4.43 3.38 10.14
C LEU A 100 3.23 4.29 9.81
N VAL A 101 2.79 5.10 10.76
CA VAL A 101 1.62 5.99 10.57
C VAL A 101 1.91 7.05 9.50
N LEU A 102 3.09 7.67 9.52
CA LEU A 102 3.50 8.63 8.49
C LEU A 102 3.56 7.98 7.11
N HIS A 103 4.04 6.73 7.04
CA HIS A 103 4.05 5.97 5.80
C HIS A 103 2.64 5.66 5.30
N ILE A 104 1.76 5.15 6.16
CA ILE A 104 0.36 4.88 5.83
C ILE A 104 -0.33 6.15 5.31
N ILE A 105 -0.10 7.30 5.93
CA ILE A 105 -0.68 8.58 5.48
C ILE A 105 -0.25 8.92 4.05
N LYS A 106 1.03 8.71 3.69
CA LYS A 106 1.51 8.91 2.31
C LYS A 106 0.78 7.99 1.33
N ILE A 107 0.60 6.72 1.69
CA ILE A 107 -0.11 5.75 0.85
C ILE A 107 -1.59 6.14 0.69
N LEU A 108 -2.27 6.46 1.79
CA LEU A 108 -3.68 6.86 1.78
C LEU A 108 -3.90 8.18 1.04
N GLY A 109 -2.96 9.13 1.11
CA GLY A 109 -3.04 10.39 0.38
C GLY A 109 -2.75 10.23 -1.11
N GLY A 110 -1.75 9.41 -1.46
CA GLY A 110 -1.28 9.25 -2.83
C GLY A 110 -2.12 8.30 -3.70
N LEU A 111 -2.86 7.37 -3.10
CA LEU A 111 -3.67 6.39 -3.85
C LEU A 111 -5.17 6.67 -3.72
N ARG A 112 -5.84 6.75 -4.88
CA ARG A 112 -7.30 6.89 -4.99
C ARG A 112 -7.94 5.51 -4.99
N ALA A 113 -8.86 5.25 -4.07
CA ALA A 113 -9.49 3.95 -3.95
C ALA A 113 -10.96 4.15 -3.59
N ARG A 114 -11.81 3.23 -4.07
CA ARG A 114 -13.24 3.23 -3.74
C ARG A 114 -13.44 3.11 -2.23
N ARG A 115 -12.66 2.21 -1.62
CA ARG A 115 -12.57 2.04 -0.16
C ARG A 115 -11.11 1.98 0.24
N LYS A 116 -10.81 2.57 1.39
CA LYS A 116 -9.49 2.51 2.03
C LYS A 116 -9.67 1.78 3.35
N ILE A 117 -9.13 0.57 3.44
CA ILE A 117 -9.39 -0.35 4.55
C ILE A 117 -8.06 -0.64 5.24
N ILE A 118 -7.98 -0.34 6.53
CA ILE A 118 -6.84 -0.68 7.38
C ILE A 118 -7.27 -1.85 8.25
N LYS A 119 -6.57 -2.97 8.13
CA LYS A 119 -6.78 -4.18 8.91
C LYS A 119 -5.65 -4.34 9.90
N ILE A 120 -5.97 -4.43 11.19
CA ILE A 120 -4.98 -4.55 12.27
C ILE A 120 -5.25 -5.84 13.04
N GLY A 121 -4.23 -6.66 13.19
CA GLY A 121 -4.30 -7.85 14.04
C GLY A 121 -4.53 -7.51 15.51
N ASN A 122 -5.09 -8.43 16.28
CA ASN A 122 -5.40 -8.24 17.71
C ASN A 122 -4.35 -8.82 18.67
N GLY A 123 -3.18 -9.24 18.18
CA GLY A 123 -2.13 -9.90 18.97
C GLY A 123 -1.48 -8.98 20.00
N ASN A 124 -1.26 -7.71 19.65
CA ASN A 124 -0.84 -6.66 20.59
C ASN A 124 -1.77 -5.45 20.53
N MET A 125 -2.84 -5.50 21.31
CA MET A 125 -3.87 -4.44 21.33
C MET A 125 -3.38 -3.09 21.85
N ASN A 126 -2.27 -3.02 22.59
CA ASN A 126 -1.70 -1.73 23.01
C ASN A 126 -1.14 -0.98 21.81
N ILE A 127 -0.29 -1.65 21.03
CA ILE A 127 0.27 -1.08 19.78
C ILE A 127 -0.83 -0.84 18.75
N ALA A 128 -1.78 -1.76 18.61
CA ALA A 128 -2.89 -1.61 17.68
C ALA A 128 -3.72 -0.35 17.96
N LYS A 129 -4.05 -0.07 19.24
CA LYS A 129 -4.77 1.14 19.64
C LYS A 129 -3.94 2.41 19.43
N GLU A 130 -2.64 2.36 19.67
CA GLU A 130 -1.72 3.48 19.44
C GLU A 130 -1.71 3.89 17.96
N ILE A 131 -1.59 2.91 17.05
CA ILE A 131 -1.65 3.12 15.59
C ILE A 131 -2.97 3.79 15.19
N VAL A 132 -4.10 3.28 15.68
CA VAL A 132 -5.43 3.83 15.37
C VAL A 132 -5.57 5.28 15.87
N ASN A 133 -5.15 5.54 17.11
CA ASN A 133 -5.22 6.88 17.68
C ASN A 133 -4.37 7.87 16.89
N MET A 134 -3.14 7.49 16.52
CA MET A 134 -2.26 8.36 15.74
C MET A 134 -2.78 8.59 14.32
N LEU A 135 -3.36 7.58 13.66
CA LEU A 135 -4.02 7.76 12.36
C LEU A 135 -5.20 8.73 12.45
N ASN A 136 -6.04 8.61 13.48
CA ASN A 136 -7.19 9.50 13.70
C ASN A 136 -6.80 10.95 13.95
N LEU A 137 -5.65 11.17 14.59
CA LEU A 137 -5.12 12.50 14.87
C LEU A 137 -4.42 13.12 13.65
N LYS A 138 -3.70 12.32 12.86
CA LYS A 138 -2.82 12.82 11.78
C LYS A 138 -3.43 12.75 10.38
N PHE A 139 -4.45 11.94 10.13
CA PHE A 139 -5.03 11.75 8.80
C PHE A 139 -6.45 12.30 8.70
N CYS A 140 -6.67 13.32 7.87
CA CYS A 140 -7.95 14.04 7.82
C CYS A 140 -8.98 13.46 6.83
N SER A 141 -8.75 12.29 6.22
CA SER A 141 -9.74 11.63 5.33
C SER A 141 -10.29 10.34 5.93
N SER A 142 -11.49 9.94 5.51
CA SER A 142 -12.15 8.73 5.98
C SER A 142 -11.42 7.45 5.55
N PHE A 143 -11.40 6.46 6.43
CA PHE A 143 -10.99 5.10 6.13
C PHE A 143 -11.83 4.09 6.95
N GLU A 144 -11.84 2.84 6.52
CA GLU A 144 -12.44 1.74 7.27
C GLU A 144 -11.36 1.07 8.12
N LEU A 145 -11.65 0.81 9.39
CA LEU A 145 -10.79 0.01 10.26
C LEU A 145 -11.42 -1.37 10.48
N GLU A 146 -10.60 -2.42 10.41
CA GLU A 146 -10.99 -3.77 10.74
C GLU A 146 -10.02 -4.38 11.75
N PHE A 147 -10.53 -4.84 12.90
CA PHE A 147 -9.72 -5.66 13.81
C PHE A 147 -9.86 -7.13 13.43
N VAL A 148 -8.73 -7.80 13.23
CA VAL A 148 -8.67 -9.20 12.78
C VAL A 148 -8.18 -10.08 13.93
N ASP A 149 -8.91 -11.17 14.19
CA ASP A 149 -8.53 -12.10 15.25
C ASP A 149 -7.37 -13.03 14.85
N GLU A 150 -6.24 -12.86 15.55
CA GLU A 150 -5.03 -13.65 15.39
C GLU A 150 -5.09 -15.00 16.13
N HIS A 151 -6.08 -15.33 16.97
CA HIS A 151 -6.04 -16.56 17.78
C HIS A 151 -6.06 -17.87 16.95
N LYS A 152 -6.45 -17.81 15.67
CA LYS A 152 -6.33 -18.93 14.71
C LYS A 152 -5.02 -18.93 13.90
N THR A 153 -4.08 -18.03 14.18
CA THR A 153 -2.75 -17.94 13.53
C THR A 153 -1.74 -18.96 14.05
N SER A 154 -2.17 -19.91 14.89
CA SER A 154 -1.40 -21.08 15.33
C SER A 154 -1.04 -22.07 14.22
N LEU A 155 -1.14 -21.71 12.93
CA LEU A 155 -0.17 -22.20 11.95
C LEU A 155 1.18 -21.52 12.25
N LYS A 156 1.72 -21.77 13.45
CA LYS A 156 3.13 -21.61 13.76
C LYS A 156 3.83 -22.51 12.76
N ILE A 157 4.24 -21.96 11.61
CA ILE A 157 5.14 -22.60 10.67
C ILE A 157 6.38 -22.93 11.52
N LYS A 158 6.47 -24.19 11.93
CA LYS A 158 7.32 -24.63 13.05
C LYS A 158 8.81 -24.40 12.81
N ASN A 159 9.22 -24.09 11.59
CA ASN A 159 10.61 -23.97 11.19
C ASN A 159 10.82 -22.80 10.24
N PHE A 160 11.16 -21.62 10.76
CA PHE A 160 12.10 -20.70 10.10
C PHE A 160 12.72 -19.81 11.17
N ASN A 161 14.03 -19.90 11.34
CA ASN A 161 14.85 -19.05 12.23
C ASN A 161 14.95 -17.59 11.75
N GLN A 162 13.88 -17.05 11.15
CA GLN A 162 13.86 -15.73 10.51
C GLN A 162 12.61 -14.96 10.96
N ARG A 163 12.70 -14.40 12.18
CA ARG A 163 11.61 -13.66 12.86
C ARG A 163 10.93 -12.63 11.95
N GLY A 164 11.71 -11.87 11.18
CA GLY A 164 11.18 -10.90 10.21
C GLY A 164 10.23 -11.52 9.20
N LYS A 165 10.62 -12.58 8.46
CA LYS A 165 9.76 -13.19 7.44
C LYS A 165 8.40 -13.64 7.96
N ARG A 166 8.31 -14.02 9.23
CA ARG A 166 7.05 -14.38 9.87
C ARG A 166 6.12 -13.18 9.96
N ASP A 167 6.61 -12.07 10.47
CA ASP A 167 5.80 -10.88 10.73
C ASP A 167 5.27 -10.27 9.40
N MET A 168 5.99 -10.50 8.29
CA MET A 168 5.54 -10.12 6.93
C MET A 168 4.39 -11.00 6.44
N LEU A 169 4.50 -12.31 6.65
CA LEU A 169 3.45 -13.26 6.30
C LEU A 169 2.20 -13.03 7.15
N SER A 170 2.36 -12.66 8.41
CA SER A 170 1.26 -12.27 9.30
C SER A 170 0.51 -11.04 8.77
N ALA A 171 1.22 -9.94 8.47
CA ALA A 171 0.60 -8.72 7.95
C ALA A 171 -0.16 -8.97 6.64
N LYS A 172 0.43 -9.78 5.75
CA LYS A 172 -0.23 -10.24 4.52
C LYS A 172 -1.50 -11.04 4.82
N TYR A 173 -1.44 -12.00 5.74
CA TYR A 173 -2.61 -12.80 6.12
C TYR A 173 -3.72 -11.94 6.73
N ILE A 174 -3.36 -10.95 7.57
CA ILE A 174 -4.30 -9.99 8.17
C ILE A 174 -5.02 -9.19 7.08
N SER A 175 -4.31 -8.69 6.07
CA SER A 175 -4.92 -7.93 4.97
C SER A 175 -6.02 -8.71 4.22
N GLN A 176 -5.86 -10.03 4.09
CA GLN A 176 -6.74 -10.88 3.29
C GLN A 176 -7.92 -11.45 4.07
N ARG A 177 -7.92 -11.34 5.40
CA ARG A 177 -8.90 -12.00 6.27
C ARG A 177 -10.12 -11.11 6.55
N GLU A 178 -11.22 -11.73 6.94
CA GLU A 178 -12.40 -11.02 7.46
C GLU A 178 -12.36 -10.92 8.99
N GLY A 179 -12.75 -9.76 9.50
CA GLY A 179 -12.79 -9.38 10.90
C GLY A 179 -13.91 -8.37 11.19
N PHE A 180 -13.87 -7.78 12.39
CA PHE A 180 -14.90 -6.82 12.81
C PHE A 180 -14.60 -5.45 12.23
N ARG A 181 -15.53 -4.94 11.41
CA ARG A 181 -15.42 -3.65 10.73
C ARG A 181 -16.03 -2.52 11.54
N TYR A 182 -15.29 -1.44 11.63
CA TYR A 182 -15.74 -0.16 12.14
C TYR A 182 -15.33 0.92 11.13
N SER A 183 -16.29 1.73 10.68
CA SER A 183 -15.95 2.90 9.88
C SER A 183 -15.35 3.95 10.80
N ILE A 184 -14.13 4.38 10.51
CA ILE A 184 -13.46 5.41 11.29
C ILE A 184 -13.37 6.69 10.45
N LEU A 185 -14.11 7.69 10.90
CA LEU A 185 -13.97 9.03 10.39
C LEU A 185 -12.96 9.75 11.28
N PRO A 186 -12.01 10.50 10.70
CA PRO A 186 -11.11 11.30 11.50
C PRO A 186 -11.87 12.31 12.35
N LEU A 187 -11.28 12.65 13.49
CA LEU A 187 -11.89 13.55 14.48
C LEU A 187 -12.23 14.93 13.89
N SER A 188 -11.52 15.35 12.83
CA SER A 188 -11.80 16.58 12.10
C SER A 188 -13.14 16.57 11.36
N ILE A 189 -13.74 15.39 11.10
CA ILE A 189 -15.01 15.21 10.39
C ILE A 189 -16.16 14.94 11.37
N THR A 190 -15.88 14.37 12.55
CA THR A 190 -16.90 13.96 13.55
C THR A 190 -17.16 15.03 14.61
N GLY A 191 -16.94 16.31 14.30
CA GLY A 191 -17.09 17.44 15.23
C GLY A 191 -18.41 17.45 15.99
#